data_AF-A0AAN0SRB8-F1
#
_entry.id   AF-A0AAN0SRB8-F1
#
_cell.length_a   1.000
_cell.length_b   1.000
_cell.length_c   1.000
_cell.angle_alpha   90.00
_cell.angle_beta   90.00
_cell.angle_gamma   90.00
#
_symmetry.space_group_name_H-M   'P 1'
#
loop_
_entity.id
_entity.type
_entity.pdbx_description
1 polymer ?
#
loop_
_entity_poly.entity_id
_entity_poly.type
_entity_poly.pdbx_seq_one_letter_code
_entity_poly.pdbx_strand_id
1 'polypeptide(L)'
;MVKGPLITESEFASLKHKLEKEKQMVLEIYRIAFDSFLEKGFTSEFLIGEIRKQMNSGHDYLEIKLVNHDIVDKHNVFNFRRMIGATFSYFFSWFFYDRVVIKRKFWKYRKVVWKIATPFREDEIIQLSMKEIAEEVIDKSKVFKNIINDLEKSNIRATEHIIGEIFILHLTWGEGDKINEG
;
A
#
# COMPACT_ATOMS: atom_id res chain seq x y z
N MET A 1 41.63 -30.06 -10.27
CA MET A 1 40.65 -30.12 -9.16
C MET A 1 39.47 -29.24 -9.52
N VAL A 2 38.33 -29.84 -9.85
CA VAL A 2 37.08 -29.11 -10.09
C VAL A 2 36.51 -28.77 -8.72
N LYS A 3 36.43 -27.47 -8.38
CA LYS A 3 35.67 -27.04 -7.20
C LYS A 3 34.21 -27.38 -7.48
N GLY A 4 33.66 -28.34 -6.74
CA GLY A 4 32.22 -28.61 -6.78
C GLY A 4 31.41 -27.35 -6.49
N PRO A 5 30.13 -27.29 -6.91
CA PRO A 5 29.30 -26.12 -6.67
C PRO A 5 29.25 -25.81 -5.16
N LEU A 6 29.43 -24.53 -4.82
CA LEU A 6 29.48 -24.03 -3.45
C LEU A 6 28.17 -24.28 -2.66
N ILE A 7 27.08 -24.63 -3.34
CA ILE A 7 25.75 -24.92 -2.80
C ILE A 7 25.13 -26.03 -3.64
N THR A 8 24.53 -27.02 -3.00
CA THR A 8 23.82 -28.12 -3.68
C THR A 8 22.45 -27.67 -4.22
N GLU A 9 21.90 -28.35 -5.23
CA GLU A 9 20.58 -28.02 -5.78
C GLU A 9 19.46 -28.11 -4.74
N SER A 10 19.56 -29.04 -3.79
CA SER A 10 18.59 -29.19 -2.70
C SER A 10 18.67 -28.04 -1.69
N GLU A 11 19.88 -27.56 -1.37
CA GLU A 11 20.08 -26.36 -0.54
C GLU A 11 19.55 -25.10 -1.24
N PHE A 12 19.79 -24.96 -2.54
CA PHE A 12 19.25 -23.85 -3.34
C PHE A 12 17.71 -23.86 -3.39
N ALA A 13 17.11 -25.03 -3.62
CA ALA A 13 15.64 -25.17 -3.62
C ALA A 13 15.02 -24.85 -2.25
N SER A 14 15.66 -25.28 -1.16
CA SER A 14 15.24 -24.97 0.21
C SER A 14 15.30 -23.47 0.51
N LEU A 15 16.39 -22.79 0.10
CA LEU A 15 16.55 -21.35 0.24
C LEU A 15 15.48 -20.58 -0.55
N LYS A 16 15.25 -20.95 -1.80
CA LYS A 16 14.21 -20.35 -2.65
C LYS A 16 12.82 -20.48 -2.03
N HIS A 17 12.48 -21.66 -1.52
CA HIS A 17 11.19 -21.91 -0.89
C HIS A 17 11.01 -21.12 0.41
N LYS A 18 12.07 -20.95 1.21
CA LYS A 18 12.05 -20.10 2.42
C LYS A 18 11.82 -18.63 2.06
N LEU A 19 12.53 -18.14 1.04
CA LEU A 19 12.38 -16.78 0.53
C LEU A 19 10.95 -16.51 0.04
N GLU A 20 10.37 -17.44 -0.72
CA GLU A 20 9.00 -17.30 -1.21
C GLU A 20 7.98 -17.23 -0.06
N LYS A 21 8.12 -18.10 0.95
CA LYS A 21 7.28 -18.06 2.15
C LYS A 21 7.38 -16.73 2.89
N GLU A 22 8.59 -16.19 3.01
CA GLU A 22 8.81 -14.89 3.62
C GLU A 22 8.16 -13.77 2.81
N LYS A 23 8.30 -13.79 1.48
CA LYS A 23 7.68 -12.82 0.58
C LYS A 23 6.14 -12.83 0.71
N GLN A 24 5.53 -14.00 0.71
CA GLN A 24 4.08 -14.14 0.86
C GLN A 24 3.58 -13.57 2.19
N MET A 25 4.32 -13.80 3.28
CA MET A 25 4.01 -13.22 4.58
C MET A 25 4.13 -11.68 4.57
N VAL A 26 5.16 -11.12 3.93
CA VAL A 26 5.30 -9.66 3.79
C VAL A 26 4.11 -9.10 3.00
N LEU A 27 3.74 -9.71 1.88
CA LEU A 27 2.57 -9.32 1.08
C LEU A 27 1.27 -9.35 1.90
N GLU A 28 1.06 -10.37 2.73
CA GLU A 28 -0.12 -10.44 3.61
C GLU A 28 -0.18 -9.28 4.61
N ILE A 29 0.96 -8.88 5.18
CA ILE A 29 1.05 -7.72 6.08
C ILE A 29 0.65 -6.42 5.35
N TYR A 30 1.15 -6.21 4.13
CA TYR A 30 0.80 -5.04 3.33
C TYR A 30 -0.69 -5.03 2.98
N ARG A 31 -1.27 -6.17 2.59
CA ARG A 31 -2.72 -6.31 2.31
C ARG A 31 -3.58 -5.89 3.49
N ILE A 32 -3.31 -6.45 4.66
CA ILE A 32 -4.09 -6.15 5.87
C ILE A 32 -3.96 -4.67 6.25
N ALA A 33 -2.75 -4.11 6.14
CA ALA A 33 -2.53 -2.70 6.44
C ALA A 33 -3.25 -1.78 5.45
N PHE A 34 -3.20 -2.10 4.16
CA PHE A 34 -3.86 -1.33 3.11
C PHE A 34 -5.38 -1.37 3.24
N ASP A 35 -5.97 -2.55 3.41
CA ASP A 35 -7.42 -2.68 3.59
C ASP A 35 -7.88 -1.93 4.86
N SER A 36 -7.14 -2.05 5.98
CA SER A 36 -7.45 -1.29 7.19
C SER A 36 -7.29 0.22 6.99
N PHE A 37 -6.40 0.67 6.11
CA PHE A 37 -6.27 2.09 5.77
C PHE A 37 -7.47 2.54 4.93
N LEU A 38 -7.90 1.76 3.96
CA LEU A 38 -9.05 2.09 3.12
C LEU A 38 -10.34 2.25 3.94
N GLU A 39 -10.55 1.35 4.89
CA GLU A 39 -11.75 1.37 5.74
C GLU A 39 -11.79 2.53 6.74
N LYS A 40 -10.64 3.09 7.13
CA LYS A 40 -10.55 4.04 8.26
C LYS A 40 -10.01 5.42 7.91
N GLY A 41 -9.05 5.48 7.00
CA GLY A 41 -8.36 6.70 6.60
C GLY A 41 -8.77 7.21 5.23
N PHE A 42 -9.09 6.30 4.30
CA PHE A 42 -9.46 6.62 2.93
C PHE A 42 -10.98 6.56 2.69
N THR A 43 -11.73 7.23 3.56
CA THR A 43 -13.20 7.17 3.56
C THR A 43 -13.80 8.05 2.46
N SER A 44 -15.07 7.82 2.13
CA SER A 44 -15.82 8.70 1.22
C SER A 44 -15.85 10.14 1.72
N GLU A 45 -15.94 10.37 3.04
CA GLU A 45 -15.89 11.71 3.64
C GLU A 45 -14.55 12.40 3.38
N PHE A 46 -13.44 11.67 3.54
CA PHE A 46 -12.10 12.17 3.21
C PHE A 46 -12.02 12.57 1.74
N LEU A 47 -12.40 11.67 0.83
CA LEU A 47 -12.36 11.92 -0.62
C LEU A 47 -13.21 13.12 -1.04
N ILE A 48 -14.45 13.21 -0.55
CA ILE A 48 -15.34 14.35 -0.83
C ILE A 48 -14.72 15.65 -0.31
N GLY A 49 -14.12 15.62 0.89
CA GLY A 49 -13.43 16.76 1.47
C GLY A 49 -12.28 17.26 0.60
N GLU A 50 -11.43 16.35 0.12
CA GLU A 50 -10.29 16.72 -0.73
C GLU A 50 -10.70 17.18 -2.13
N ILE A 51 -11.66 16.51 -2.76
CA ILE A 51 -12.19 16.92 -4.06
C ILE A 51 -12.77 18.34 -3.95
N ARG A 52 -13.58 18.63 -2.92
CA ARG A 52 -14.13 19.98 -2.70
C ARG A 52 -13.04 21.04 -2.50
N LYS A 53 -11.96 20.72 -1.79
CA LYS A 53 -10.83 21.65 -1.63
C LYS A 53 -10.17 21.96 -2.98
N GLN A 54 -9.97 20.96 -3.82
CA GLN A 54 -9.40 21.15 -5.16
C GLN A 54 -10.34 21.97 -6.04
N MET A 55 -11.64 21.65 -6.06
CA MET A 55 -12.65 22.43 -6.77
C MET A 55 -12.67 23.90 -6.34
N ASN A 56 -12.66 24.17 -5.03
CA ASN A 56 -12.62 25.53 -4.49
C ASN A 56 -11.34 26.29 -4.85
N SER A 57 -10.27 25.56 -5.18
CA SER A 57 -8.99 26.11 -5.62
C SER A 57 -8.92 26.26 -7.15
N GLY A 58 -10.00 25.93 -7.88
CA GLY A 58 -10.07 26.00 -9.33
C GLY A 58 -9.45 24.82 -10.07
N HIS A 59 -9.14 23.72 -9.36
CA HIS A 59 -8.63 22.50 -9.97
C HIS A 59 -9.76 21.52 -10.30
N ASP A 60 -9.59 20.81 -11.42
CA ASP A 60 -10.45 19.75 -11.93
C ASP A 60 -9.91 18.34 -11.63
N TYR A 61 -8.88 18.27 -10.78
CA TYR A 61 -8.18 17.03 -10.45
C TYR A 61 -7.74 16.94 -8.98
N LEU A 62 -7.52 15.70 -8.53
CA LEU A 62 -6.93 15.34 -7.24
C LEU A 62 -5.92 14.21 -7.45
N GLU A 63 -4.67 14.44 -7.03
CA GLU A 63 -3.65 13.40 -6.93
C GLU A 63 -3.53 12.88 -5.51
N ILE A 64 -3.56 11.55 -5.38
CA ILE A 64 -3.36 10.80 -4.15
C ILE A 64 -2.16 9.88 -4.36
N LYS A 65 -1.16 9.96 -3.49
CA LYS A 65 0.11 9.26 -3.67
C LYS A 65 0.30 8.22 -2.55
N LEU A 66 0.65 7.01 -2.91
CA LEU A 66 1.10 5.97 -1.99
C LEU A 66 2.60 5.74 -2.19
N VAL A 67 3.36 5.69 -1.10
CA VAL A 67 4.82 5.52 -1.13
C VAL A 67 5.26 4.39 -0.20
N ASN A 68 6.37 3.73 -0.56
CA ASN A 68 6.96 2.65 0.25
C ASN A 68 8.32 2.99 0.90
N HIS A 69 8.74 4.26 0.85
CA HIS A 69 10.02 4.73 1.41
C HIS A 69 9.83 5.90 2.38
N ASP A 70 10.89 6.30 3.08
CA ASP A 70 10.88 7.34 4.11
C ASP A 70 10.80 8.76 3.48
N ILE A 71 9.62 9.18 3.02
CA ILE A 71 9.34 10.59 2.65
C ILE A 71 8.37 11.22 3.67
N VAL A 72 8.51 12.53 3.82
CA VAL A 72 7.70 13.43 4.66
C VAL A 72 6.21 13.33 4.32
N ASP A 73 5.35 13.22 5.34
CA ASP A 73 3.89 13.27 5.18
C ASP A 73 3.51 14.60 4.53
N LYS A 74 2.76 14.50 3.42
CA LYS A 74 1.95 15.59 2.89
C LYS A 74 0.51 15.12 2.89
N HIS A 75 -0.43 16.06 2.87
CA HIS A 75 -1.87 15.81 3.05
C HIS A 75 -2.44 14.71 2.12
N ASN A 76 -1.91 14.55 0.90
CA ASN A 76 -2.32 13.54 -0.06
C ASN A 76 -1.21 12.50 -0.37
N VAL A 77 -0.27 12.31 0.55
CA VAL A 77 0.82 11.32 0.41
C VAL A 77 0.76 10.37 1.59
N PHE A 78 0.46 9.10 1.32
CA PHE A 78 0.33 8.06 2.34
C PHE A 78 1.46 7.05 2.24
N ASN A 79 1.97 6.63 3.40
CA ASN A 79 3.13 5.77 3.51
C ASN A 79 2.75 4.36 3.98
N PHE A 80 3.09 3.32 3.21
CA PHE A 80 2.79 1.93 3.56
C PHE A 80 3.39 1.50 4.90
N ARG A 81 4.63 1.92 5.22
CA ARG A 81 5.25 1.62 6.52
C ARG A 81 4.47 2.24 7.67
N ARG A 82 3.95 3.46 7.49
CA ARG A 82 3.06 4.10 8.47
C ARG A 82 1.73 3.36 8.60
N MET A 83 1.13 2.93 7.49
CA MET A 83 -0.09 2.10 7.53
C MET A 83 0.15 0.81 8.32
N ILE A 84 1.25 0.09 8.05
CA ILE A 84 1.63 -1.13 8.76
C ILE A 84 1.86 -0.82 10.26
N GLY A 85 2.55 0.27 10.56
CA GLY A 85 2.71 0.76 11.93
C GLY A 85 1.36 1.05 12.61
N ALA A 86 0.42 1.71 11.94
CA ALA A 86 -0.90 2.01 12.49
C ALA A 86 -1.74 0.75 12.71
N THR A 87 -1.69 -0.20 11.78
CA THR A 87 -2.46 -1.45 11.84
C THR A 87 -1.92 -2.42 12.88
N PHE A 88 -0.59 -2.47 13.07
CA PHE A 88 0.05 -3.52 13.86
C PHE A 88 0.88 -3.03 15.07
N SER A 89 1.16 -1.72 15.23
CA SER A 89 1.90 -1.24 16.41
C SER A 89 1.06 -1.26 17.68
N TYR A 90 1.73 -1.53 18.80
CA TYR A 90 1.15 -1.51 20.14
C TYR A 90 0.99 -0.08 20.70
N PHE A 91 1.63 0.91 20.07
CA PHE A 91 1.92 2.23 20.66
C PHE A 91 1.08 3.39 20.12
N PHE A 92 0.47 3.28 18.93
CA PHE A 92 -0.42 4.32 18.43
C PHE A 92 -1.89 3.97 18.60
N SER A 93 -2.47 4.65 19.61
CA SER A 93 -3.87 4.96 19.82
C SER A 93 -4.75 3.95 20.59
N TRP A 94 -5.33 4.53 21.62
CA TRP A 94 -6.20 4.07 22.69
C TRP A 94 -7.63 3.70 22.23
N PHE A 95 -7.83 3.44 20.94
CA PHE A 95 -9.16 3.29 20.35
C PHE A 95 -9.35 1.96 19.58
N PHE A 96 -10.40 1.23 19.97
CA PHE A 96 -11.13 0.15 19.26
C PHE A 96 -10.88 -1.34 19.57
N TYR A 97 -11.99 -2.07 19.37
CA TYR A 97 -12.45 -3.33 20.00
C TYR A 97 -11.91 -4.64 19.38
N ASP A 98 -11.10 -4.60 18.31
CA ASP A 98 -10.63 -5.81 17.60
C ASP A 98 -9.25 -6.35 18.05
N ARG A 99 -8.79 -5.89 19.23
CA ARG A 99 -7.41 -6.10 19.71
C ARG A 99 -7.02 -7.56 19.94
N VAL A 100 -7.94 -8.47 20.28
CA VAL A 100 -7.58 -9.83 20.72
C VAL A 100 -7.34 -10.78 19.55
N VAL A 101 -8.18 -10.71 18.52
CA VAL A 101 -8.14 -11.63 17.37
C VAL A 101 -6.91 -11.36 16.51
N ILE A 102 -6.65 -10.08 16.18
CA ILE A 102 -5.47 -9.69 15.40
C ILE A 102 -4.19 -9.93 16.22
N LYS A 103 -4.16 -9.61 17.52
CA LYS A 103 -3.00 -9.92 18.37
C LYS A 103 -2.69 -11.40 18.41
N ARG A 104 -3.66 -12.29 18.65
CA ARG A 104 -3.39 -13.74 18.73
C ARG A 104 -2.94 -14.31 17.38
N LYS A 105 -3.58 -13.90 16.29
CA LYS A 105 -3.26 -14.40 14.94
C LYS A 105 -1.90 -13.90 14.45
N PHE A 106 -1.52 -12.66 14.77
CA PHE A 106 -0.29 -12.04 14.26
C PHE A 106 0.84 -11.87 15.29
N TRP A 107 0.69 -12.36 16.54
CA TRP A 107 1.75 -12.34 17.56
C TRP A 107 3.04 -12.98 17.05
N LYS A 108 2.92 -14.07 16.28
CA LYS A 108 4.05 -14.80 15.70
C LYS A 108 4.84 -13.95 14.68
N TYR A 109 4.20 -12.95 14.08
CA TYR A 109 4.78 -12.09 13.05
C TYR A 109 5.25 -10.73 13.59
N ARG A 110 5.17 -10.49 14.90
CA ARG A 110 5.55 -9.20 15.54
C ARG A 110 6.96 -8.72 15.19
N LYS A 111 7.93 -9.65 15.06
CA LYS A 111 9.32 -9.31 14.71
C LYS A 111 9.41 -8.83 13.27
N VAL A 112 8.65 -9.45 12.36
CA VAL A 112 8.61 -9.11 10.93
C VAL A 112 7.92 -7.76 10.73
N VAL A 113 6.75 -7.58 11.35
CA VAL A 113 6.04 -6.30 11.37
C VAL A 113 6.92 -5.17 11.88
N TRP A 114 7.56 -5.37 13.04
CA TRP A 114 8.41 -4.34 13.65
C TRP A 114 9.55 -3.93 12.72
N LYS A 115 10.18 -4.89 12.04
CA LYS A 115 11.22 -4.62 11.06
C LYS A 115 10.72 -3.89 9.81
N ILE A 116 9.51 -4.19 9.31
CA ILE A 116 8.91 -3.48 8.15
C ILE A 116 8.52 -2.04 8.53
N ALA A 117 7.95 -1.85 9.73
CA ALA A 117 7.43 -0.56 10.17
C ALA A 117 8.50 0.39 10.73
N THR A 118 9.69 -0.11 11.07
CA THR A 118 10.79 0.71 11.63
C THR A 118 11.68 1.22 10.49
N PRO A 119 11.93 2.52 10.37
CA PRO A 119 12.87 3.06 9.39
C PRO A 119 14.31 2.59 9.72
N PHE A 120 15.13 2.33 8.70
CA PHE A 120 16.57 2.00 8.75
C PHE A 120 17.02 0.57 9.11
N ARG A 121 16.40 -0.49 8.58
CA ARG A 121 17.06 -1.82 8.54
C ARG A 121 16.93 -2.43 7.14
N GLU A 122 18.02 -2.42 6.37
CA GLU A 122 18.06 -2.82 4.96
C GLU A 122 18.32 -4.33 4.79
N ASP A 123 18.72 -5.02 5.86
CA ASP A 123 19.59 -6.19 5.71
C ASP A 123 18.87 -7.54 5.91
N GLU A 124 17.64 -7.55 6.45
CA GLU A 124 17.02 -8.81 6.90
C GLU A 124 15.56 -9.04 6.47
N ILE A 125 14.94 -8.18 5.66
CA ILE A 125 13.59 -8.37 5.14
C ILE A 125 13.51 -8.06 3.66
N ILE A 126 12.71 -8.85 2.95
CA ILE A 126 12.36 -8.61 1.55
C ILE A 126 11.67 -7.25 1.43
N GLN A 127 12.36 -6.31 0.80
CA GLN A 127 11.77 -5.05 0.37
C GLN A 127 10.93 -5.30 -0.88
N LEU A 128 9.66 -4.93 -0.84
CA LEU A 128 8.77 -4.98 -2.00
C LEU A 128 8.90 -3.67 -2.77
N SER A 129 9.06 -3.76 -4.09
CA SER A 129 8.93 -2.59 -4.96
C SER A 129 7.49 -2.09 -4.97
N MET A 130 7.30 -0.80 -5.27
CA MET A 130 5.95 -0.24 -5.44
C MET A 130 5.16 -0.96 -6.55
N LYS A 131 5.83 -1.46 -7.59
CA LYS A 131 5.20 -2.29 -8.62
C LYS A 131 4.60 -3.58 -8.04
N GLU A 132 5.37 -4.30 -7.24
CA GLU A 132 4.87 -5.53 -6.59
C GLU A 132 3.73 -5.24 -5.63
N ILE A 133 3.81 -4.12 -4.88
CA ILE A 133 2.73 -3.72 -3.99
C ILE A 133 1.46 -3.38 -4.79
N ALA A 134 1.58 -2.68 -5.92
CA ALA A 134 0.42 -2.39 -6.77
C ALA A 134 -0.25 -3.69 -7.24
N GLU A 135 0.51 -4.56 -7.91
CA GLU A 135 0.00 -5.79 -8.51
C GLU A 135 -0.57 -6.78 -7.48
N GLU A 136 0.07 -6.90 -6.32
CA GLU A 136 -0.29 -7.92 -5.33
C GLU A 136 -1.16 -7.40 -4.20
N VAL A 137 -1.18 -6.10 -3.92
CA VAL A 137 -1.88 -5.51 -2.78
C VAL A 137 -3.01 -4.61 -3.24
N ILE A 138 -2.70 -3.58 -4.04
CA ILE A 138 -3.68 -2.56 -4.44
C ILE A 138 -4.69 -3.14 -5.42
N ASP A 139 -4.21 -3.71 -6.52
CA ASP A 139 -5.03 -4.23 -7.63
C ASP A 139 -5.84 -5.47 -7.22
N LYS A 140 -5.49 -6.10 -6.10
CA LYS A 140 -6.22 -7.26 -5.54
C LYS A 140 -7.18 -6.87 -4.43
N SER A 141 -7.13 -5.64 -3.90
CA SER A 141 -8.06 -5.20 -2.87
C SER A 141 -9.47 -5.00 -3.43
N LYS A 142 -10.44 -5.73 -2.87
CA LYS A 142 -11.86 -5.57 -3.23
C LYS A 142 -12.41 -4.22 -2.76
N VAL A 143 -11.95 -3.74 -1.60
CA VAL A 143 -12.37 -2.45 -1.04
C VAL A 143 -11.94 -1.32 -1.97
N PHE A 144 -10.69 -1.35 -2.43
CA PHE A 144 -10.17 -0.36 -3.36
C PHE A 144 -10.96 -0.33 -4.67
N LYS A 145 -11.20 -1.50 -5.29
CA LYS A 145 -12.01 -1.60 -6.51
C LYS A 145 -13.41 -1.04 -6.34
N ASN A 146 -14.05 -1.28 -5.20
CA ASN A 146 -15.38 -0.73 -4.92
C ASN A 146 -15.33 0.80 -4.85
N ILE A 147 -14.32 1.36 -4.18
CA ILE A 147 -14.11 2.82 -4.11
C ILE A 147 -13.95 3.40 -5.52
N ILE A 148 -13.10 2.80 -6.37
CA ILE A 148 -12.91 3.25 -7.76
C ILE A 148 -14.23 3.19 -8.54
N ASN A 149 -14.96 2.08 -8.47
CA ASN A 149 -16.24 1.93 -9.14
C ASN A 149 -17.27 2.99 -8.69
N ASP A 150 -17.30 3.34 -7.40
CA ASP A 150 -18.23 4.34 -6.87
C ASP A 150 -17.84 5.77 -7.25
N LEU A 151 -16.55 6.06 -7.38
CA LEU A 151 -16.05 7.32 -7.97
C LEU A 151 -16.46 7.44 -9.44
N GLU A 152 -16.27 6.38 -10.23
CA GLU A 152 -16.65 6.38 -11.65
C GLU A 152 -18.16 6.55 -11.86
N LYS A 153 -19.00 5.91 -11.04
CA LYS A 153 -20.45 6.14 -11.03
C LYS A 153 -20.83 7.59 -10.70
N SER A 154 -19.94 8.31 -10.02
CA SER A 154 -20.10 9.72 -9.66
C SER A 154 -19.46 10.67 -10.69
N ASN A 155 -19.15 10.18 -11.90
CA ASN A 155 -18.46 10.92 -12.97
C ASN A 155 -17.08 11.46 -12.57
N ILE A 156 -16.40 10.79 -11.63
CA ILE A 156 -15.00 11.06 -11.29
C ILE A 156 -14.18 9.95 -11.93
N ARG A 157 -13.37 10.31 -12.93
CA ARG A 157 -12.50 9.34 -13.60
C ARG A 157 -11.28 9.08 -12.73
N ALA A 158 -10.97 7.81 -12.51
CA ALA A 158 -9.77 7.38 -11.80
C ALA A 158 -8.74 6.83 -12.79
N THR A 159 -7.49 7.25 -12.64
CA THR A 159 -6.36 6.69 -13.38
C THR A 159 -5.21 6.41 -12.44
N GLU A 160 -4.53 5.29 -12.67
CA GLU A 160 -3.44 4.80 -11.83
C GLU A 160 -2.13 4.84 -12.60
N HIS A 161 -1.07 5.27 -11.94
CA HIS A 161 0.27 5.23 -12.52
C HIS A 161 1.34 5.07 -11.45
N ILE A 162 2.45 4.42 -11.82
CA ILE A 162 3.60 4.22 -10.95
C ILE A 162 4.78 5.00 -11.52
N ILE A 163 5.33 5.91 -10.74
CA ILE A 163 6.53 6.69 -11.09
C ILE A 163 7.60 6.36 -10.05
N GLY A 164 8.55 5.50 -10.43
CA GLY A 164 9.55 4.97 -9.50
C GLY A 164 8.90 4.18 -8.36
N GLU A 165 9.14 4.60 -7.12
CA GLU A 165 8.60 3.96 -5.90
C GLU A 165 7.32 4.64 -5.37
N ILE A 166 6.60 5.35 -6.25
CA ILE A 166 5.38 6.09 -5.94
C ILE A 166 4.24 5.58 -6.80
N PHE A 167 3.17 5.11 -6.17
CA PHE A 167 1.89 4.85 -6.82
C PHE A 167 1.04 6.11 -6.73
N ILE A 168 0.42 6.51 -7.82
CA ILE A 168 -0.42 7.72 -7.90
C ILE A 168 -1.79 7.31 -8.41
N LEU A 169 -2.81 7.61 -7.61
CA LEU A 169 -4.20 7.63 -8.02
C LEU A 169 -4.56 9.07 -8.39
N HIS A 170 -4.84 9.28 -9.66
CA HIS A 170 -5.24 10.57 -10.21
C HIS A 170 -6.72 10.54 -10.53
N LEU A 171 -7.47 11.36 -9.82
CA LEU A 171 -8.90 11.56 -9.96
C LEU A 171 -9.17 12.85 -10.73
N THR A 172 -10.02 12.82 -11.75
CA THR A 172 -10.40 13.99 -12.54
C THR A 172 -11.92 14.11 -12.64
N TRP A 173 -12.46 15.32 -12.65
CA TRP A 173 -13.90 15.59 -12.77
C TRP A 173 -14.17 16.80 -13.67
N GLY A 174 -15.39 16.90 -14.19
CA GLY A 174 -15.77 17.89 -15.20
C GLY A 174 -15.71 17.32 -16.61
N GLU A 175 -16.27 18.05 -17.58
CA GLU A 175 -16.12 17.70 -18.99
C GLU A 175 -14.64 17.81 -19.33
N GLY A 176 -13.99 16.67 -19.51
CA GLY A 176 -12.72 16.67 -20.24
C GLY A 176 -13.00 17.36 -21.56
N ASP A 177 -12.33 18.50 -21.78
CA ASP A 177 -12.25 19.06 -23.11
C ASP A 177 -11.92 17.90 -24.04
N LYS A 178 -12.81 17.72 -25.03
CA LYS A 178 -12.50 16.93 -26.20
C LYS A 178 -11.10 17.35 -26.61
N ILE A 179 -10.14 16.45 -26.49
CA ILE A 179 -8.88 16.59 -27.21
C ILE A 179 -9.33 16.73 -28.65
N ASN A 180 -9.24 17.95 -29.18
CA ASN A 180 -9.60 18.27 -30.55
C ASN A 180 -8.63 17.47 -31.43
N GLU A 181 -9.03 16.27 -31.83
CA GLU A 181 -8.58 15.70 -33.08
C GLU A 181 -9.43 16.35 -34.18
N GLY A 182 -8.86 17.38 -34.80
CA GLY A 182 -9.41 18.13 -35.92
C GLY A 182 -8.46 19.22 -36.37
#